data_AF-A0A094DYX4-F1
#
_entry.id   AF-A0A094DYX4-F1
#
_cell.length_a   1.000
_cell.length_b   1.000
_cell.length_c   1.000
_cell.angle_alpha   90.00
_cell.angle_beta   90.00
_cell.angle_gamma   90.00
#
_symmetry.space_group_name_H-M   'P 1'
#
loop_
_entity.id
_entity.type
_entity.pdbx_description
1 polymer ?
#
loop_
_entity_poly.entity_id
_entity_poly.type
_entity_poly.pdbx_seq_one_letter_code
_entity_poly.pdbx_strand_id
1 'polypeptide(L)'
;MRTRISGPGPKGGIDRLEDTVKEVTNWDGLSMDPEMWYPDGNCLVHLYARGSTASSTSGPAFLIPLEFLVGLDCIPLLDRFLAGTTGNPPSNRKFVKGRSSLEYTAGRYDLYMPPPPTAEGEQKLLCRTGTRNFFAWICGKPLVGESLGQALVGLLNSMSEYRGLNVDNVEDILDYMEEGGYADLGGSPVHTLATLHFAEHFQFENLYTDAFAHAVGMHDEVILSPEYKCISTTTRSLLTHAHTELHNRLTHTSTSLSTFLTDELSPTHLGLTPASRTHLDRFRAFLTTYWTTTLGSYPPSSAIFPNQVLLRMRTEFKELYAYLVDESFTASDCSPAAAQGGVCVLQSVQAFDARLGYESFLHPLPLLP
;
A
#
# COMPACT_ATOMS: atom_id res chain seq x y z
N MET A 1 -10.31 22.22 -3.65
CA MET A 1 -10.89 21.58 -4.86
C MET A 1 -10.38 22.30 -6.10
N ARG A 2 -9.24 21.86 -6.65
CA ARG A 2 -8.79 22.28 -7.98
C ARG A 2 -9.26 21.20 -8.95
N THR A 3 -10.11 21.56 -9.90
CA THR A 3 -10.55 20.66 -10.96
C THR A 3 -9.34 20.38 -11.85
N ARG A 4 -8.76 19.17 -11.79
CA ARG A 4 -7.83 18.70 -12.83
C ARG A 4 -8.61 18.70 -14.14
N ILE A 5 -8.04 19.30 -15.18
CA ILE A 5 -8.45 19.01 -16.55
C ILE A 5 -7.74 17.71 -16.91
N SER A 6 -8.18 16.62 -16.30
CA SER A 6 -7.89 15.28 -16.79
C SER A 6 -8.65 15.15 -18.12
N GLY A 7 -8.03 14.54 -19.14
CA GLY A 7 -8.80 14.01 -20.27
C GLY A 7 -9.94 13.12 -19.74
N PRO A 8 -11.04 12.92 -20.49
CA PRO A 8 -12.22 12.22 -19.97
C PRO A 8 -11.80 10.84 -19.47
N GLY A 9 -11.67 10.72 -18.14
CA GLY A 9 -11.52 9.44 -17.47
C GLY A 9 -12.72 8.57 -17.84
N PRO A 10 -12.57 7.23 -17.84
CA PRO A 10 -13.64 6.34 -18.24
C PRO A 10 -14.87 6.58 -17.36
N LYS A 11 -15.86 7.28 -17.91
CA LYS A 11 -17.23 7.28 -17.41
C LYS A 11 -17.90 6.07 -18.03
N GLY A 12 -17.70 4.91 -17.42
CA GLY A 12 -18.28 3.63 -17.83
C GLY A 12 -18.46 2.74 -16.60
N GLY A 13 -19.59 2.03 -16.52
CA GLY A 13 -20.00 1.24 -15.37
C GLY A 13 -18.93 0.28 -14.84
N ILE A 14 -18.94 0.11 -13.53
CA ILE A 14 -17.98 -0.70 -12.76
C ILE A 14 -18.19 -2.18 -13.13
N ASP A 15 -17.43 -2.63 -14.12
CA ASP A 15 -16.98 -4.03 -14.16
C ASP A 15 -15.95 -4.23 -13.04
N ARG A 16 -15.92 -5.44 -12.47
CA ARG A 16 -15.19 -5.77 -11.24
C ARG A 16 -13.71 -5.39 -11.32
N LEU A 17 -13.23 -4.78 -10.24
CA LEU A 17 -11.86 -4.30 -9.97
C LEU A 17 -10.73 -5.35 -10.19
N GLU A 18 -11.08 -6.62 -10.39
CA GLU A 18 -10.14 -7.70 -10.68
C GLU A 18 -9.62 -7.70 -12.15
N ASP A 19 -10.24 -6.93 -13.04
CA ASP A 19 -9.90 -6.90 -14.47
C ASP A 19 -9.04 -5.69 -14.90
N THR A 20 -8.78 -4.72 -14.00
CA THR A 20 -8.15 -3.45 -14.40
C THR A 20 -6.61 -3.45 -14.34
N VAL A 21 -5.98 -4.40 -13.64
CA VAL A 21 -4.51 -4.51 -13.61
C VAL A 21 -4.11 -5.98 -13.60
N LYS A 22 -4.15 -6.63 -14.77
CA LYS A 22 -3.63 -8.01 -14.93
C LYS A 22 -2.60 -8.18 -16.03
N GLU A 23 -2.26 -7.14 -16.77
CA GLU A 23 -1.19 -7.22 -17.74
C GLU A 23 -0.31 -5.99 -17.61
N VAL A 24 0.92 -6.20 -17.13
CA VAL A 24 2.04 -5.39 -17.60
C VAL A 24 2.05 -5.59 -19.12
N THR A 25 1.42 -4.67 -19.84
CA THR A 25 1.39 -4.74 -21.30
C THR A 25 2.81 -4.48 -21.79
N ASN A 26 3.36 -5.44 -22.54
CA ASN A 26 4.69 -5.31 -23.13
C ASN A 26 4.62 -4.30 -24.29
N TRP A 27 4.86 -3.03 -23.99
CA TRP A 27 5.07 -2.02 -25.02
C TRP A 27 6.48 -2.19 -25.60
N ASP A 28 6.55 -2.37 -26.93
CA ASP A 28 7.78 -2.73 -27.64
C ASP A 28 8.81 -1.59 -27.77
N GLY A 29 8.44 -0.37 -27.35
CA GLY A 29 9.32 0.80 -27.37
C GLY A 29 9.72 1.28 -28.77
N LEU A 30 9.05 0.79 -29.80
CA LEU A 30 9.40 0.99 -31.21
C LEU A 30 8.22 1.44 -32.06
N SER A 31 6.99 1.13 -31.64
CA SER A 31 5.76 1.45 -32.36
C SER A 31 4.94 2.55 -31.67
N MET A 32 3.95 3.05 -32.41
CA MET A 32 2.93 3.97 -31.91
C MET A 32 2.17 3.32 -30.76
N ASP A 33 1.99 4.06 -29.66
CA ASP A 33 1.19 3.58 -28.53
C ASP A 33 -0.29 3.99 -28.74
N PRO A 34 -1.21 3.03 -28.94
CA PRO A 34 -2.61 3.33 -29.19
C PRO A 34 -3.32 3.96 -27.99
N GLU A 35 -2.85 3.74 -26.75
CA GLU A 35 -3.45 4.31 -25.55
C GLU A 35 -3.23 5.83 -25.46
N MET A 36 -2.21 6.34 -26.15
CA MET A 36 -1.80 7.74 -26.16
C MET A 36 -1.93 8.37 -27.55
N TRP A 37 -2.89 7.90 -28.33
CA TRP A 37 -3.24 8.45 -29.63
C TRP A 37 -4.61 9.13 -29.62
N TYR A 38 -4.62 10.43 -29.34
CA TYR A 38 -5.82 11.27 -29.28
C TYR A 38 -6.13 11.83 -30.68
N PRO A 39 -7.33 11.57 -31.25
CA PRO A 39 -7.69 12.06 -32.58
C PRO A 39 -7.69 13.59 -32.72
N ASP A 40 -7.97 14.30 -31.63
CA ASP A 40 -7.96 15.75 -31.48
C ASP A 40 -6.61 16.28 -30.93
N GLY A 41 -5.63 15.39 -30.72
CA GLY A 41 -4.30 15.75 -30.30
C GLY A 41 -3.57 16.59 -31.34
N ASN A 42 -2.65 17.42 -30.87
CA ASN A 42 -1.90 18.35 -31.71
C ASN A 42 -0.39 18.42 -31.39
N CYS A 43 0.06 17.62 -30.43
CA CYS A 43 1.46 17.43 -30.07
C CYS A 43 1.90 15.99 -30.43
N LEU A 44 2.83 15.89 -31.37
CA LEU A 44 3.48 14.65 -31.77
C LEU A 44 4.74 14.44 -30.94
N VAL A 45 4.84 13.29 -30.27
CA VAL A 45 5.99 12.95 -29.44
C VAL A 45 6.83 11.89 -30.13
N HIS A 46 8.10 12.21 -30.34
CA HIS A 46 9.09 11.36 -31.00
C HIS A 46 10.15 10.93 -29.99
N LEU A 47 10.39 9.61 -29.87
CA LEU A 47 11.34 9.04 -28.91
C LEU A 47 12.75 8.84 -29.49
N TYR A 48 13.11 9.72 -30.43
CA TYR A 48 14.38 9.73 -31.16
C TYR A 48 14.82 11.16 -31.44
N ALA A 49 16.09 11.32 -31.82
CA ALA A 49 16.66 12.63 -32.09
C ALA A 49 16.18 13.17 -33.44
N ARG A 50 15.94 14.47 -33.51
CA ARG A 50 15.57 15.16 -34.76
C ARG A 50 16.65 14.97 -35.81
N GLY A 51 16.27 14.53 -37.01
CA GLY A 51 17.20 14.30 -38.13
C GLY A 51 18.03 13.01 -38.05
N SER A 52 17.72 12.11 -37.10
CA SER A 52 18.31 10.77 -37.05
C SER A 52 17.85 9.91 -38.23
N THR A 53 18.64 8.92 -38.66
CA THR A 53 18.17 7.89 -39.61
C THR A 53 16.96 7.11 -39.09
N ALA A 54 16.72 7.10 -37.77
CA ALA A 54 15.50 6.56 -37.17
C ALA A 54 14.26 7.44 -37.45
N SER A 55 14.42 8.74 -37.75
CA SER A 55 13.29 9.61 -38.08
C SER A 55 12.70 9.36 -39.47
N SER A 56 13.40 8.63 -40.34
CA SER A 56 12.88 8.24 -41.67
C SER A 56 12.16 6.90 -41.66
N THR A 57 12.32 6.07 -40.63
CA THR A 57 11.68 4.74 -40.50
C THR A 57 10.69 4.64 -39.35
N SER A 58 10.84 5.44 -38.29
CA SER A 58 9.95 5.44 -37.13
C SER A 58 9.09 6.70 -37.08
N GLY A 59 7.77 6.52 -37.05
CA GLY A 59 6.80 7.61 -36.84
C GLY A 59 6.81 8.18 -35.42
N PRO A 60 5.93 9.16 -35.12
CA PRO A 60 5.66 9.59 -33.75
C PRO A 60 5.17 8.42 -32.90
N ALA A 61 5.61 8.38 -31.64
CA ALA A 61 5.17 7.37 -30.68
C ALA A 61 3.79 7.73 -30.12
N PHE A 62 3.54 9.02 -29.84
CA PHE A 62 2.31 9.50 -29.21
C PHE A 62 1.74 10.70 -29.97
N LEU A 63 0.42 10.86 -29.88
CA LEU A 63 -0.32 12.04 -30.34
C LEU A 63 -1.23 12.49 -29.20
N ILE A 64 -0.88 13.59 -28.53
CA ILE A 64 -1.61 14.07 -27.36
C ILE A 64 -2.00 15.56 -27.51
N PRO A 65 -3.02 16.03 -26.79
CA PRO A 65 -3.29 17.46 -26.69
C PRO A 65 -2.15 18.17 -25.95
N LEU A 66 -1.56 19.21 -26.56
CA LEU A 66 -0.51 20.02 -25.92
C LEU A 66 -0.99 20.64 -24.61
N GLU A 67 -2.29 20.92 -24.51
CA GLU A 67 -2.90 21.48 -23.30
C GLU A 67 -2.76 20.60 -22.06
N PHE A 68 -2.62 19.28 -22.20
CA PHE A 68 -2.36 18.39 -21.05
C PHE A 68 -0.99 18.69 -20.43
N LEU A 69 0.03 18.89 -21.27
CA LEU A 69 1.38 19.27 -20.83
C LEU A 69 1.38 20.65 -20.17
N VAL A 70 0.68 21.62 -20.75
CA VAL A 70 0.60 22.98 -20.17
C VAL A 70 -0.22 22.99 -18.87
N GLY A 71 -1.30 22.23 -18.79
CA GLY A 71 -2.15 22.13 -17.60
C GLY A 71 -1.41 21.54 -16.39
N LEU A 72 -0.55 20.55 -16.64
CA LEU A 72 0.28 19.88 -15.62
C LEU A 72 1.60 20.60 -15.33
N ASP A 73 1.83 21.78 -15.92
CA ASP A 73 3.02 22.61 -15.75
C ASP A 73 4.32 21.94 -16.24
N CYS A 74 4.25 21.18 -17.34
CA CYS A 74 5.40 20.55 -18.01
C CYS A 74 6.18 21.53 -18.90
N ILE A 75 6.24 22.82 -18.52
CA ILE A 75 6.92 23.87 -19.30
C ILE A 75 8.42 23.58 -19.50
N PRO A 76 9.17 23.10 -18.48
CA PRO A 76 10.58 22.76 -18.66
C PRO A 76 10.83 21.71 -19.75
N LEU A 77 9.94 20.72 -19.87
CA LEU A 77 10.01 19.72 -20.94
C LEU A 77 9.75 20.33 -22.32
N LEU A 78 8.78 21.23 -22.45
CA LEU A 78 8.51 21.93 -23.71
C LEU A 78 9.69 22.79 -24.13
N ASP A 79 10.26 23.58 -23.22
CA ASP A 79 11.42 24.44 -23.50
C ASP A 79 12.64 23.61 -23.96
N ARG A 80 12.79 22.39 -23.45
CA ARG A 80 13.93 21.52 -23.74
C ARG A 80 13.80 20.75 -25.06
N PHE A 81 12.61 20.24 -25.38
CA PHE A 81 12.44 19.23 -26.43
C PHE A 81 11.55 19.65 -27.60
N LEU A 82 10.89 20.82 -27.51
CA LEU A 82 10.01 21.28 -28.58
C LEU A 82 10.83 21.71 -29.79
N ALA A 83 10.49 21.17 -30.96
CA ALA A 83 11.13 21.56 -32.20
C ALA A 83 10.84 23.02 -32.53
N GLY A 84 11.90 23.83 -32.68
CA GLY A 84 11.80 25.13 -33.32
C GLY A 84 11.15 24.97 -34.69
N THR A 85 10.01 25.63 -34.91
CA THR A 85 9.30 25.63 -36.18
C THR A 85 10.27 26.13 -37.25
N THR A 86 10.51 25.33 -38.27
CA THR A 86 11.36 25.71 -39.40
C THR A 86 10.86 27.02 -39.99
N GLY A 87 11.60 28.12 -39.79
CA GLY A 87 11.32 29.41 -40.42
C GLY A 87 11.43 30.63 -39.52
N ASN A 88 11.42 30.50 -38.19
CA ASN A 88 11.70 31.61 -37.27
C ASN A 88 12.34 31.08 -35.98
N PRO A 89 13.31 31.82 -35.38
CA PRO A 89 13.77 31.48 -34.04
C PRO A 89 12.57 31.46 -33.07
N PRO A 90 12.58 30.63 -32.01
CA PRO A 90 11.51 30.59 -31.01
C PRO A 90 11.60 31.85 -30.14
N SER A 91 11.26 32.99 -30.74
CA SER A 91 11.20 34.27 -30.06
C SER A 91 9.73 34.54 -29.77
N ASN A 92 9.36 34.40 -28.48
CA ASN A 92 8.09 34.80 -27.83
C ASN A 92 6.98 33.76 -27.57
N ARG A 93 7.13 32.46 -27.83
CA ARG A 93 6.12 31.50 -27.31
C ARG A 93 6.36 31.23 -25.82
N LYS A 94 5.76 32.05 -24.96
CA LYS A 94 5.70 31.79 -23.52
C LYS A 94 4.51 30.90 -23.22
N PHE A 95 4.75 29.60 -23.02
CA PHE A 95 3.75 28.71 -22.46
C PHE A 95 3.54 29.09 -21.00
N VAL A 96 2.28 29.36 -20.64
CA VAL A 96 1.90 29.73 -19.28
C VAL A 96 0.63 28.99 -18.91
N LYS A 97 0.66 28.32 -17.77
CA LYS A 97 -0.51 27.67 -17.16
C LYS A 97 -1.63 28.70 -16.94
N GLY A 98 -2.85 28.36 -17.34
CA GLY A 98 -4.03 29.23 -17.18
C GLY A 98 -4.24 30.30 -18.26
N ARG A 99 -3.42 30.34 -19.33
CA ARG A 99 -3.75 31.09 -20.55
C ARG A 99 -4.76 30.33 -21.42
N SER A 100 -5.52 31.07 -22.25
CA SER A 100 -6.61 30.55 -23.09
C SER A 100 -6.20 29.33 -23.94
N SER A 101 -6.94 28.21 -23.81
CA SER A 101 -6.74 26.97 -24.57
C SER A 101 -6.78 27.17 -26.09
N LEU A 102 -7.44 28.22 -26.60
CA LEU A 102 -7.48 28.52 -28.04
C LEU A 102 -6.09 28.78 -28.66
N GLU A 103 -5.12 29.31 -27.90
CA GLU A 103 -3.76 29.54 -28.42
C GLU A 103 -2.98 28.23 -28.57
N TYR A 104 -3.25 27.24 -27.72
CA TYR A 104 -2.53 25.98 -27.68
C TYR A 104 -3.14 24.92 -28.60
N THR A 105 -4.43 25.04 -28.95
CA THR A 105 -5.16 24.08 -29.80
C THR A 105 -5.00 24.32 -31.31
N ALA A 106 -4.60 25.54 -31.72
CA ALA A 106 -4.49 25.91 -33.13
C ALA A 106 -3.19 25.46 -33.83
N GLY A 107 -2.13 25.15 -33.09
CA GLY A 107 -0.83 24.76 -33.63
C GLY A 107 -0.63 23.25 -33.74
N ARG A 108 0.30 22.82 -34.61
CA ARG A 108 0.92 21.49 -34.56
C ARG A 108 2.31 21.59 -33.96
N TYR A 109 2.64 20.65 -33.08
CA TYR A 109 3.86 20.67 -32.28
C TYR A 109 4.57 19.33 -32.39
N ASP A 110 5.89 19.37 -32.60
CA ASP A 110 6.74 18.18 -32.63
C ASP A 110 7.71 18.22 -31.44
N LEU A 111 7.65 17.21 -30.58
CA LEU A 111 8.48 17.06 -29.40
C LEU A 111 9.47 15.90 -29.62
N TYR A 112 10.77 16.16 -29.56
CA TYR A 112 11.79 15.12 -29.76
C TYR A 112 12.50 14.81 -28.44
N MET A 113 12.26 13.63 -27.89
CA MET A 113 12.82 13.13 -26.62
C MET A 113 13.71 11.90 -26.87
N PRO A 114 14.93 12.08 -27.40
CA PRO A 114 15.87 10.97 -27.55
C PRO A 114 16.35 10.47 -26.19
N PRO A 115 16.62 9.16 -26.05
CA PRO A 115 17.45 8.66 -24.95
C PRO A 115 18.82 9.36 -24.92
N PRO A 116 19.48 9.43 -23.76
CA PRO A 116 20.83 9.98 -23.65
C PRO A 116 21.78 9.32 -24.66
N PRO A 117 22.75 10.06 -25.23
CA PRO A 117 23.67 9.52 -26.23
C PRO A 117 24.56 8.40 -25.67
N THR A 118 24.73 8.35 -24.35
CA THR A 118 25.48 7.31 -23.62
C THR A 118 24.68 6.03 -23.38
N ALA A 119 23.36 6.05 -23.58
CA ALA A 119 22.54 4.86 -23.41
C ALA A 119 22.76 3.90 -24.58
N GLU A 120 22.93 2.61 -24.31
CA GLU A 120 23.09 1.55 -25.32
C GLU A 120 22.14 0.38 -25.04
N GLY A 121 21.74 -0.34 -26.08
CA GLY A 121 20.91 -1.55 -25.98
C GLY A 121 19.65 -1.37 -25.13
N GLU A 122 19.53 -2.19 -24.08
CA GLU A 122 18.43 -2.22 -23.11
C GLU A 122 18.22 -0.88 -22.39
N GLN A 123 19.28 -0.12 -22.12
CA GLN A 123 19.15 1.19 -21.46
C GLN A 123 18.33 2.18 -22.30
N LYS A 124 18.43 2.11 -23.63
CA LYS A 124 17.60 2.93 -24.52
C LYS A 124 16.13 2.55 -24.40
N LEU A 125 15.83 1.25 -24.29
CA LEU A 125 14.46 0.77 -24.10
C LEU A 125 13.90 1.26 -22.77
N LEU A 126 14.66 1.11 -21.67
CA LEU A 126 14.25 1.60 -20.35
C LEU A 126 13.98 3.11 -20.34
N CYS A 127 14.84 3.93 -20.97
CA CYS A 127 14.61 5.38 -21.09
C CYS A 127 13.31 5.69 -21.87
N ARG A 128 13.01 4.93 -22.93
CA ARG A 128 11.78 5.09 -23.70
C ARG A 128 10.57 4.68 -22.89
N THR A 129 10.63 3.55 -22.17
CA THR A 129 9.56 3.07 -21.29
C THR A 129 9.28 4.07 -20.16
N GLY A 130 10.33 4.66 -19.55
CA GLY A 130 10.17 5.74 -18.57
C GLY A 130 9.49 6.97 -19.16
N THR A 131 9.88 7.37 -20.38
CA THR A 131 9.24 8.49 -21.09
C THR A 131 7.77 8.16 -21.40
N ARG A 132 7.47 6.96 -21.89
CA ARG A 132 6.11 6.45 -22.12
C ARG A 132 5.29 6.55 -20.83
N ASN A 133 5.79 6.04 -19.71
CA ASN A 133 5.11 6.07 -18.42
C ASN A 133 4.81 7.49 -17.93
N PHE A 134 5.71 8.45 -18.18
CA PHE A 134 5.46 9.85 -17.90
C PHE A 134 4.26 10.41 -18.71
N PHE A 135 4.19 10.10 -20.00
CA PHE A 135 3.03 10.48 -20.83
C PHE A 135 1.77 9.69 -20.49
N ALA A 136 1.89 8.43 -20.05
CA ALA A 136 0.78 7.63 -19.57
C ALA A 136 0.15 8.30 -18.35
N TRP A 137 0.95 8.74 -17.38
CA TRP A 137 0.48 9.53 -16.24
C TRP A 137 -0.23 10.82 -16.67
N ILE A 138 0.35 11.61 -17.58
CA ILE A 138 -0.28 12.82 -18.14
C ILE A 138 -1.67 12.51 -18.73
N CYS A 139 -1.81 11.36 -19.37
CA CYS A 139 -3.02 10.93 -20.06
C CYS A 139 -3.97 10.09 -19.19
N GLY A 140 -3.66 9.85 -17.90
CA GLY A 140 -4.44 8.97 -17.03
C GLY A 140 -4.48 7.51 -17.52
N LYS A 141 -3.36 7.00 -18.07
CA LYS A 141 -3.21 5.63 -18.58
C LYS A 141 -2.32 4.79 -17.64
N PRO A 142 -2.47 3.45 -17.65
CA PRO A 142 -1.68 2.56 -16.80
C PRO A 142 -0.18 2.61 -17.10
N LEU A 143 0.66 2.28 -16.12
CA LEU A 143 2.10 2.11 -16.30
C LEU A 143 2.45 0.79 -16.99
N VAL A 144 3.61 0.76 -17.66
CA VAL A 144 4.20 -0.44 -18.25
C VAL A 144 5.65 -0.62 -17.81
N GLY A 145 6.14 -1.87 -17.85
CA GLY A 145 7.51 -2.21 -17.53
C GLY A 145 7.61 -3.45 -16.63
N GLU A 146 8.79 -4.04 -16.56
CA GLU A 146 9.02 -5.32 -15.87
C GLU A 146 8.78 -5.30 -14.35
N SER A 147 8.82 -4.11 -13.75
CA SER A 147 8.56 -3.89 -12.33
C SER A 147 7.77 -2.61 -12.16
N LEU A 148 6.60 -2.72 -11.52
CA LEU A 148 5.76 -1.60 -11.14
C LEU A 148 6.48 -0.68 -10.15
N GLY A 149 7.21 -1.25 -9.20
CA GLY A 149 8.00 -0.48 -8.22
C GLY A 149 9.06 0.40 -8.91
N GLN A 150 9.75 -0.13 -9.92
CA GLN A 150 10.71 0.63 -10.73
C GLN A 150 10.01 1.66 -11.63
N ALA A 151 8.85 1.31 -12.20
CA ALA A 151 8.07 2.22 -13.03
C ALA A 151 7.59 3.46 -12.25
N LEU A 152 7.11 3.27 -11.01
CA LEU A 152 6.72 4.36 -10.11
C LEU A 152 7.91 5.24 -9.73
N VAL A 153 9.07 4.65 -9.44
CA VAL A 153 10.31 5.40 -9.18
C VAL A 153 10.73 6.23 -10.39
N GLY A 154 10.73 5.62 -11.59
CA GLY A 154 11.01 6.32 -12.84
C GLY A 154 10.02 7.45 -13.12
N LEU A 155 8.74 7.26 -12.79
CA LEU A 155 7.71 8.27 -12.96
C LEU A 155 7.95 9.49 -12.07
N LEU A 156 8.17 9.32 -10.76
CA LEU A 156 8.38 10.47 -9.86
C LEU A 156 9.66 11.25 -10.20
N ASN A 157 10.71 10.54 -10.62
CA ASN A 157 11.93 11.17 -11.14
C ASN A 157 11.65 11.98 -12.41
N SER A 158 10.86 11.44 -13.35
CA SER A 158 10.46 12.14 -14.58
C SER A 158 9.57 13.36 -14.30
N MET A 159 8.63 13.24 -13.35
CA MET A 159 7.81 14.37 -12.89
C MET A 159 8.67 15.49 -12.31
N SER A 160 9.69 15.14 -11.54
CA SER A 160 10.65 16.11 -10.96
C SER A 160 11.56 16.74 -12.01
N GLU A 161 11.91 16.03 -13.07
CA GLU A 161 12.74 16.56 -14.16
C GLU A 161 11.95 17.47 -15.12
N TYR A 162 10.71 17.11 -15.43
CA TYR A 162 9.96 17.69 -16.55
C TYR A 162 8.91 18.73 -16.19
N ARG A 163 8.58 18.86 -14.89
CA ARG A 163 7.56 19.81 -14.39
C ARG A 163 8.19 21.02 -13.70
N GLY A 164 7.40 22.08 -13.55
CA GLY A 164 7.81 23.29 -12.83
C GLY A 164 8.15 23.05 -11.36
N LEU A 165 9.03 23.89 -10.82
CA LEU A 165 9.55 23.76 -9.43
C LEU A 165 8.49 23.95 -8.33
N ASN A 166 7.35 24.58 -8.65
CA ASN A 166 6.30 24.92 -7.67
C ASN A 166 5.16 23.89 -7.64
N VAL A 167 5.43 22.69 -8.16
CA VAL A 167 4.43 21.64 -8.34
C VAL A 167 4.67 20.53 -7.33
N ASP A 168 3.60 20.07 -6.70
CA ASP A 168 3.68 18.94 -5.77
C ASP A 168 3.61 17.62 -6.54
N ASN A 169 4.79 17.11 -6.91
CA ASN A 169 4.89 15.84 -7.61
C ASN A 169 4.56 14.64 -6.71
N VAL A 170 4.73 14.78 -5.39
CA VAL A 170 4.48 13.70 -4.42
C VAL A 170 2.99 13.52 -4.23
N GLU A 171 2.25 14.61 -4.00
CA GLU A 171 0.78 14.57 -3.96
C GLU A 171 0.22 14.02 -5.28
N ASP A 172 0.71 14.52 -6.42
CA ASP A 172 0.18 14.12 -7.72
C ASP A 172 0.40 12.65 -8.09
N ILE A 173 1.53 12.04 -7.67
CA ILE A 173 1.77 10.61 -7.91
C ILE A 173 1.00 9.72 -6.93
N LEU A 174 0.81 10.15 -5.67
CA LEU A 174 0.00 9.42 -4.72
C LEU A 174 -1.47 9.39 -5.15
N ASP A 175 -2.00 10.52 -5.63
CA ASP A 175 -3.34 10.58 -6.25
C ASP A 175 -3.46 9.60 -7.42
N TYR A 176 -2.43 9.55 -8.28
CA TYR A 176 -2.42 8.63 -9.42
C TYR A 176 -2.36 7.15 -8.99
N MET A 177 -1.61 6.84 -7.93
CA MET A 177 -1.56 5.50 -7.35
C MET A 177 -2.91 5.08 -6.75
N GLU A 178 -3.63 6.00 -6.12
CA GLU A 178 -4.97 5.75 -5.57
C GLU A 178 -6.00 5.59 -6.71
N GLU A 179 -6.06 6.53 -7.65
CA GLU A 179 -6.96 6.48 -8.81
C GLU A 179 -6.73 5.25 -9.69
N GLY A 180 -5.47 4.82 -9.84
CA GLY A 180 -5.06 3.64 -10.62
C GLY A 180 -5.16 2.32 -9.88
N GLY A 181 -5.52 2.32 -8.57
CA GLY A 181 -5.60 1.12 -7.74
C GLY A 181 -4.24 0.51 -7.36
N TYR A 182 -3.12 1.18 -7.63
CA TYR A 182 -1.78 0.74 -7.25
C TYR A 182 -1.56 0.77 -5.73
N ALA A 183 -2.32 1.61 -5.03
CA ALA A 183 -2.34 1.68 -3.57
C ALA A 183 -3.24 0.62 -2.90
N ASP A 184 -3.95 -0.22 -3.68
CA ASP A 184 -4.70 -1.35 -3.12
C ASP A 184 -3.77 -2.53 -2.83
N LEU A 185 -3.32 -2.58 -1.58
CA LEU A 185 -2.40 -3.61 -1.07
C LEU A 185 -3.13 -4.90 -0.69
N GLY A 186 -4.46 -4.89 -0.64
CA GLY A 186 -5.27 -6.02 -0.17
C GLY A 186 -5.17 -7.23 -1.11
N GLY A 187 -4.42 -8.26 -0.71
CA GLY A 187 -4.34 -9.52 -1.48
C GLY A 187 -3.56 -9.42 -2.79
N SER A 188 -2.79 -8.35 -3.00
CA SER A 188 -1.91 -8.19 -4.17
C SER A 188 -0.44 -8.13 -3.74
N PRO A 189 0.31 -9.24 -3.88
CA PRO A 189 1.75 -9.26 -3.61
C PRO A 189 2.54 -8.29 -4.51
N VAL A 190 2.08 -8.08 -5.74
CA VAL A 190 2.73 -7.17 -6.71
C VAL A 190 2.56 -5.72 -6.26
N HIS A 191 1.35 -5.26 -5.97
CA HIS A 191 1.11 -3.87 -5.51
C HIS A 191 1.78 -3.60 -4.16
N THR A 192 1.70 -4.57 -3.25
CA THR A 192 2.34 -4.48 -1.93
C THR A 192 3.84 -4.28 -2.05
N LEU A 193 4.53 -5.10 -2.85
CA LEU A 193 5.99 -4.99 -3.02
C LEU A 193 6.39 -3.78 -3.87
N ALA A 194 5.63 -3.43 -4.90
CA ALA A 194 5.88 -2.25 -5.70
C ALA A 194 5.79 -0.97 -4.86
N THR A 195 4.75 -0.86 -4.03
CA THR A 195 4.54 0.25 -3.09
C THR A 195 5.62 0.27 -2.02
N LEU A 196 6.00 -0.88 -1.47
CA LEU A 196 7.09 -1.00 -0.50
C LEU A 196 8.43 -0.53 -1.09
N HIS A 197 8.76 -0.97 -2.30
CA HIS A 197 9.95 -0.53 -3.02
C HIS A 197 9.95 0.98 -3.26
N PHE A 198 8.82 1.52 -3.74
CA PHE A 198 8.67 2.95 -4.01
C PHE A 198 8.82 3.79 -2.74
N ALA A 199 8.19 3.37 -1.64
CA ALA A 199 8.28 4.03 -0.35
C ALA A 199 9.69 3.95 0.26
N GLU A 200 10.37 2.81 0.12
CA GLU A 200 11.77 2.65 0.54
C GLU A 200 12.70 3.59 -0.24
N HIS A 201 12.51 3.70 -1.56
CA HIS A 201 13.35 4.51 -2.44
C HIS A 201 13.29 6.00 -2.11
N PHE A 202 12.09 6.54 -1.86
CA PHE A 202 11.89 7.96 -1.55
C PHE A 202 11.74 8.26 -0.05
N GLN A 203 11.86 7.24 0.80
CA GLN A 203 11.76 7.36 2.27
C GLN A 203 10.39 7.86 2.76
N PHE A 204 9.30 7.38 2.16
CA PHE A 204 7.93 7.67 2.62
C PHE A 204 7.53 6.75 3.78
N GLU A 205 7.75 7.21 5.01
CA GLU A 205 7.58 6.39 6.22
C GLU A 205 6.20 5.74 6.34
N ASN A 206 5.10 6.52 6.25
CA ASN A 206 3.75 5.96 6.40
C ASN A 206 3.44 4.91 5.33
N LEU A 207 3.78 5.21 4.07
CA LEU A 207 3.54 4.30 2.95
C LEU A 207 4.40 3.02 3.08
N TYR A 208 5.62 3.16 3.58
CA TYR A 208 6.51 2.04 3.87
C TYR A 208 5.91 1.17 4.98
N THR A 209 5.47 1.76 6.09
CA THR A 209 4.88 1.04 7.23
C THR A 209 3.64 0.25 6.81
N ASP A 210 2.75 0.86 6.03
CA ASP A 210 1.54 0.21 5.56
C ASP A 210 1.88 -0.96 4.62
N ALA A 211 2.69 -0.71 3.58
CA ALA A 211 3.10 -1.76 2.63
C ALA A 211 3.91 -2.89 3.31
N PHE A 212 4.75 -2.55 4.29
CA PHE A 212 5.51 -3.51 5.07
C PHE A 212 4.59 -4.41 5.90
N ALA A 213 3.60 -3.85 6.59
CA ALA A 213 2.66 -4.63 7.40
C ALA A 213 1.84 -5.60 6.52
N HIS A 214 1.39 -5.15 5.36
CA HIS A 214 0.74 -6.01 4.36
C HIS A 214 1.68 -7.13 3.90
N ALA A 215 2.92 -6.80 3.52
CA ALA A 215 3.91 -7.78 3.07
C ALA A 215 4.23 -8.85 4.13
N VAL A 216 4.31 -8.48 5.41
CA VAL A 216 4.48 -9.43 6.53
C VAL A 216 3.30 -10.39 6.65
N GLY A 217 2.08 -9.87 6.49
CA GLY A 217 0.84 -10.66 6.57
C GLY A 217 0.67 -11.67 5.43
N MET A 218 1.24 -11.39 4.26
CA MET A 218 1.22 -12.25 3.07
C MET A 218 2.61 -12.75 2.66
N HIS A 219 3.52 -12.91 3.64
CA HIS A 219 4.94 -13.21 3.42
C HIS A 219 5.17 -14.36 2.42
N ASP A 220 4.41 -15.45 2.55
CA ASP A 220 4.55 -16.63 1.70
C ASP A 220 4.22 -16.36 0.21
N GLU A 221 3.37 -15.37 -0.06
CA GLU A 221 3.01 -14.97 -1.42
C GLU A 221 4.01 -13.95 -1.98
N VAL A 222 4.47 -13.00 -1.16
CA VAL A 222 5.41 -11.96 -1.61
C VAL A 222 6.78 -12.51 -1.96
N ILE A 223 7.28 -13.55 -1.28
CA ILE A 223 8.58 -14.17 -1.64
C ILE A 223 8.57 -14.83 -3.03
N LEU A 224 7.38 -15.20 -3.54
CA LEU A 224 7.20 -15.81 -4.85
C LEU A 224 7.01 -14.76 -5.96
N SER A 225 6.74 -13.50 -5.59
CA SER A 225 6.49 -12.43 -6.53
C SER A 225 7.77 -11.98 -7.25
N PRO A 226 7.71 -11.69 -8.57
CA PRO A 226 8.87 -11.16 -9.29
C PRO A 226 9.33 -9.80 -8.76
N GLU A 227 8.44 -9.02 -8.16
CA GLU A 227 8.76 -7.72 -7.54
C GLU A 227 9.68 -7.85 -6.32
N TYR A 228 9.74 -9.03 -5.71
CA TYR A 228 10.56 -9.24 -4.53
C TYR A 228 12.03 -8.96 -4.82
N LYS A 229 12.47 -9.21 -6.07
CA LYS A 229 13.84 -8.93 -6.56
C LYS A 229 14.25 -7.46 -6.45
N CYS A 230 13.29 -6.54 -6.41
CA CYS A 230 13.53 -5.10 -6.32
C CYS A 230 13.70 -4.60 -4.89
N ILE A 231 13.20 -5.34 -3.88
CA ILE A 231 13.32 -4.96 -2.46
C ILE A 231 14.77 -5.06 -1.96
N SER A 232 15.21 -4.11 -1.13
CA SER A 232 16.56 -4.14 -0.55
C SER A 232 16.79 -5.38 0.33
N THR A 233 18.05 -5.81 0.44
CA THR A 233 18.43 -6.93 1.31
C THR A 233 18.09 -6.67 2.78
N THR A 234 18.20 -5.41 3.22
CA THR A 234 17.82 -4.97 4.57
C THR A 234 16.32 -5.16 4.81
N THR A 235 15.47 -4.63 3.92
CA THR A 235 14.01 -4.75 4.05
C THR A 235 13.57 -6.20 3.96
N ARG A 236 14.18 -7.03 3.10
CA ARG A 236 13.92 -8.48 3.07
C ARG A 236 14.25 -9.16 4.40
N SER A 237 15.38 -8.83 5.02
CA SER A 237 15.74 -9.37 6.34
C SER A 237 14.72 -8.95 7.42
N LEU A 238 14.25 -7.71 7.38
CA LEU A 238 13.22 -7.21 8.29
C LEU A 238 11.88 -7.92 8.08
N LEU A 239 11.47 -8.15 6.82
CA LEU A 239 10.26 -8.90 6.49
C LEU A 239 10.30 -10.32 7.07
N THR A 240 11.38 -11.06 6.84
CA THR A 240 11.53 -12.42 7.38
C THR A 240 11.47 -12.44 8.90
N HIS A 241 12.13 -11.47 9.56
CA HIS A 241 12.13 -11.37 11.01
C HIS A 241 10.73 -11.06 11.55
N ALA A 242 10.06 -10.03 11.01
CA ALA A 242 8.73 -9.63 11.42
C ALA A 242 7.67 -10.72 11.15
N HIS A 243 7.79 -11.44 10.03
CA HIS A 243 6.93 -12.57 9.73
C HIS A 243 7.12 -13.71 10.73
N THR A 244 8.36 -14.06 11.05
CA THR A 244 8.67 -15.11 12.05
C THR A 244 8.11 -14.72 13.43
N GLU A 245 8.30 -13.47 13.83
CA GLU A 245 7.76 -12.95 15.09
C GLU A 245 6.22 -12.99 15.11
N LEU A 246 5.57 -12.55 14.04
CA LEU A 246 4.10 -12.62 13.90
C LEU A 246 3.63 -14.07 14.01
N HIS A 247 4.28 -15.00 13.30
CA HIS A 247 3.94 -16.42 13.30
C HIS A 247 4.09 -17.04 14.71
N ASN A 248 5.18 -16.71 15.41
CA ASN A 248 5.40 -17.15 16.79
C ASN A 248 4.31 -16.64 17.73
N ARG A 249 3.97 -15.35 17.65
CA ARG A 249 2.90 -14.75 18.46
C ARG A 249 1.54 -15.37 18.18
N LEU A 250 1.22 -15.62 16.91
CA LEU A 250 -0.03 -16.27 16.52
C LEU A 250 -0.09 -17.72 17.01
N THR A 251 1.00 -18.48 16.90
CA THR A 251 1.10 -19.86 17.37
C THR A 251 0.96 -19.94 18.89
N HIS A 252 1.68 -19.08 19.62
CA HIS A 252 1.58 -18.98 21.07
C HIS A 252 0.15 -18.64 21.48
N THR A 253 -0.43 -17.58 20.92
CA THR A 253 -1.81 -17.15 21.22
C THR A 253 -2.82 -18.25 20.93
N SER A 254 -2.68 -18.96 19.81
CA SER A 254 -3.57 -20.06 19.45
C SER A 254 -3.46 -21.22 20.43
N THR A 255 -2.24 -21.53 20.90
CA THR A 255 -1.98 -22.56 21.91
C THR A 255 -2.60 -22.18 23.26
N SER A 256 -2.35 -20.96 23.75
CA SER A 256 -2.94 -20.43 24.98
C SER A 256 -4.46 -20.47 24.93
N LEU A 257 -5.05 -19.99 23.83
CA LEU A 257 -6.50 -19.97 23.65
C LEU A 257 -7.07 -21.39 23.60
N SER A 258 -6.42 -22.34 22.91
CA SER A 258 -6.89 -23.73 22.78
C SER A 258 -7.16 -24.43 24.11
N THR A 259 -6.51 -23.99 25.19
CA THR A 259 -6.68 -24.51 26.54
C THR A 259 -7.30 -23.50 27.50
N PHE A 260 -7.81 -22.36 27.00
CA PHE A 260 -8.27 -21.23 27.80
C PHE A 260 -7.28 -20.88 28.92
N LEU A 261 -6.04 -20.63 28.51
CA LEU A 261 -4.94 -20.18 29.35
C LEU A 261 -4.68 -21.15 30.52
N THR A 262 -4.64 -22.46 30.25
CA THR A 262 -4.46 -23.48 31.31
C THR A 262 -3.13 -23.32 32.04
N ASP A 263 -2.05 -23.11 31.30
CA ASP A 263 -0.71 -22.94 31.86
C ASP A 263 -0.58 -21.56 32.54
N GLU A 264 -1.04 -20.51 31.87
CA GLU A 264 -0.89 -19.13 32.33
C GLU A 264 -1.74 -18.83 33.57
N LEU A 265 -2.91 -19.46 33.73
CA LEU A 265 -3.71 -19.34 34.94
C LEU A 265 -3.50 -20.53 35.90
N SER A 266 -2.37 -21.22 35.81
CA SER A 266 -2.10 -22.39 36.64
C SER A 266 -1.92 -22.04 38.12
N PRO A 267 -2.11 -23.01 39.04
CA PRO A 267 -2.03 -22.75 40.48
C PRO A 267 -0.63 -22.37 40.96
N THR A 268 0.42 -22.81 40.26
CA THR A 268 1.83 -22.47 40.53
C THR A 268 2.10 -20.98 40.38
N HIS A 269 1.25 -20.30 39.60
CA HIS A 269 1.39 -18.92 39.21
C HIS A 269 0.51 -17.96 40.02
N LEU A 270 -0.69 -18.39 40.36
CA LEU A 270 -1.72 -17.52 40.96
C LEU A 270 -2.03 -17.87 42.43
N GLY A 271 -1.49 -18.97 42.97
CA GLY A 271 -1.75 -19.38 44.35
C GLY A 271 -3.22 -19.73 44.61
N LEU A 272 -3.95 -20.20 43.59
CA LEU A 272 -5.39 -20.45 43.66
C LEU A 272 -5.73 -21.52 44.71
N THR A 273 -6.76 -21.23 45.53
CA THR A 273 -7.33 -22.22 46.44
C THR A 273 -7.97 -23.38 45.66
N PRO A 274 -8.15 -24.58 46.26
CA PRO A 274 -8.87 -25.68 45.60
C PRO A 274 -10.25 -25.29 45.07
N ALA A 275 -11.00 -24.47 45.80
CA ALA A 275 -12.31 -23.99 45.38
C ALA A 275 -12.22 -23.06 44.15
N SER A 276 -11.29 -22.11 44.16
CA SER A 276 -11.03 -21.20 43.04
C SER A 276 -10.62 -21.96 41.77
N ARG A 277 -9.80 -23.02 41.92
CA ARG A 277 -9.42 -23.90 40.80
C ARG A 277 -10.62 -24.60 40.19
N THR A 278 -11.48 -25.19 41.03
CA THR A 278 -12.71 -25.84 40.55
C THR A 278 -13.62 -24.85 39.81
N HIS A 279 -13.72 -23.60 40.27
CA HIS A 279 -14.52 -22.59 39.59
C HIS A 279 -13.93 -22.23 38.22
N LEU A 280 -12.62 -22.00 38.14
CA LEU A 280 -11.91 -21.73 36.88
C LEU A 280 -12.09 -22.89 35.88
N ASP A 281 -11.96 -24.13 36.32
CA ASP A 281 -12.13 -25.30 35.45
C ASP A 281 -13.57 -25.45 34.94
N ARG A 282 -14.57 -25.10 35.75
CA ARG A 282 -15.98 -25.03 35.31
C ARG A 282 -16.18 -23.95 34.26
N PHE A 283 -15.56 -22.78 34.43
CA PHE A 283 -15.63 -21.70 33.45
C PHE A 283 -14.96 -22.11 32.13
N ARG A 284 -13.80 -22.77 32.18
CA ARG A 284 -13.16 -23.34 30.98
C ARG A 284 -14.06 -24.37 30.29
N ALA A 285 -14.69 -25.28 31.03
CA ALA A 285 -15.61 -26.26 30.47
C ALA A 285 -16.83 -25.60 29.79
N PHE A 286 -17.36 -24.52 30.36
CA PHE A 286 -18.40 -23.69 29.75
C PHE A 286 -17.92 -23.08 28.43
N LEU A 287 -16.75 -22.43 28.41
CA LEU A 287 -16.17 -21.85 27.20
C LEU A 287 -15.91 -22.91 26.12
N THR A 288 -15.34 -24.06 26.49
CA THR A 288 -15.13 -25.18 25.55
C THR A 288 -16.44 -25.64 24.93
N THR A 289 -17.50 -25.77 25.73
CA THR A 289 -18.83 -26.17 25.23
C THR A 289 -19.40 -25.12 24.27
N TYR A 290 -19.30 -23.85 24.64
CA TYR A 290 -19.76 -22.73 23.81
C TYR A 290 -19.03 -22.68 22.47
N TRP A 291 -17.69 -22.70 22.47
CA TRP A 291 -16.89 -22.62 21.25
C TRP A 291 -16.97 -23.90 20.41
N THR A 292 -17.12 -25.08 21.03
CA THR A 292 -17.39 -26.33 20.29
C THR A 292 -18.73 -26.24 19.56
N THR A 293 -19.77 -25.75 20.23
CA THR A 293 -21.10 -25.58 19.61
C THR A 293 -21.07 -24.53 18.50
N THR A 294 -20.31 -23.45 18.70
CA THR A 294 -20.24 -22.31 17.78
C THR A 294 -19.40 -22.59 16.53
N LEU A 295 -18.32 -23.36 16.67
CA LEU A 295 -17.37 -23.64 15.59
C LEU A 295 -17.48 -25.07 15.03
N GLY A 296 -18.26 -25.94 15.66
CA GLY A 296 -18.38 -27.37 15.35
C GLY A 296 -17.31 -28.24 16.03
N SER A 297 -16.09 -27.72 16.21
CA SER A 297 -15.05 -28.36 17.03
C SER A 297 -14.21 -27.32 17.75
N TYR A 298 -13.77 -27.64 18.97
CA TYR A 298 -12.82 -26.81 19.71
C TYR A 298 -11.71 -27.67 20.33
N PRO A 299 -10.44 -27.26 20.22
CA PRO A 299 -9.95 -26.14 19.39
C PRO A 299 -10.18 -26.38 17.89
N PRO A 300 -10.08 -25.33 17.05
CA PRO A 300 -9.97 -25.49 15.61
C PRO A 300 -8.88 -26.50 15.23
N SER A 301 -9.06 -27.23 14.13
CA SER A 301 -8.11 -28.24 13.67
C SER A 301 -6.76 -27.68 13.22
N SER A 302 -6.70 -26.38 12.93
CA SER A 302 -5.48 -25.69 12.52
C SER A 302 -4.61 -25.33 13.73
N ALA A 303 -3.30 -25.53 13.61
CA ALA A 303 -2.34 -25.18 14.67
C ALA A 303 -2.40 -23.69 15.04
N ILE A 304 -2.55 -22.84 14.02
CA ILE A 304 -2.85 -21.41 14.19
C ILE A 304 -4.35 -21.22 13.97
N PHE A 305 -5.01 -20.51 14.89
CA PHE A 305 -6.43 -20.22 14.75
C PHE A 305 -6.66 -19.31 13.54
N PRO A 306 -7.69 -19.57 12.71
CA PRO A 306 -8.02 -18.68 11.61
C PRO A 306 -8.30 -17.25 12.10
N ASN A 307 -7.89 -16.24 11.33
CA ASN A 307 -8.06 -14.83 11.71
C ASN A 307 -9.52 -14.50 12.09
N GLN A 308 -10.50 -15.01 11.32
CA GLN A 308 -11.92 -14.87 11.64
C GLN A 308 -12.31 -15.40 13.04
N VAL A 309 -11.68 -16.49 13.50
CA VAL A 309 -11.93 -17.05 14.83
C VAL A 309 -11.31 -16.16 15.89
N LEU A 310 -10.07 -15.71 15.70
CA LEU A 310 -9.38 -14.81 16.62
C LEU A 310 -10.13 -13.47 16.79
N LEU A 311 -10.59 -12.87 15.68
CA LEU A 311 -11.39 -11.63 15.71
C LEU A 311 -12.72 -11.82 16.42
N ARG A 312 -13.39 -12.95 16.17
CA ARG A 312 -14.64 -13.28 16.85
C ARG A 312 -14.44 -13.48 18.35
N MET A 313 -13.45 -14.27 18.75
CA MET A 313 -13.09 -14.47 20.16
C MET A 313 -12.76 -13.14 20.83
N ARG A 314 -11.93 -12.30 20.20
CA ARG A 314 -11.60 -10.95 20.72
C ARG A 314 -12.86 -10.11 20.95
N THR A 315 -13.79 -10.11 20.00
CA THR A 315 -15.02 -9.33 20.09
C THR A 315 -15.92 -9.84 21.20
N GLU A 316 -16.19 -11.14 21.24
CA GLU A 316 -17.09 -11.73 22.23
C GLU A 316 -16.52 -11.68 23.66
N PHE A 317 -15.20 -11.86 23.85
CA PHE A 317 -14.58 -11.67 25.17
C PHE A 317 -14.59 -10.20 25.61
N LYS A 318 -14.45 -9.25 24.67
CA LYS A 318 -14.59 -7.82 24.98
C LYS A 318 -16.02 -7.49 25.42
N GLU A 319 -17.02 -8.06 24.78
CA GLU A 319 -18.43 -7.90 25.16
C GLU A 319 -18.73 -8.55 26.52
N LEU A 320 -18.19 -9.74 26.77
CA LEU A 320 -18.30 -10.41 28.07
C LEU A 320 -17.67 -9.57 29.19
N TYR A 321 -16.50 -8.99 28.95
CA TYR A 321 -15.88 -8.05 29.88
C TYR A 321 -16.77 -6.83 30.13
N ALA A 322 -17.27 -6.18 29.07
CA ALA A 322 -18.15 -5.01 29.20
C ALA A 322 -19.45 -5.31 29.95
N TYR A 323 -19.96 -6.55 29.85
CA TYR A 323 -21.13 -6.99 30.60
C TYR A 323 -20.84 -7.22 32.09
N LEU A 324 -19.62 -7.65 32.42
CA LEU A 324 -19.26 -8.05 33.78
C LEU A 324 -18.51 -7.00 34.58
N VAL A 325 -17.89 -6.00 33.96
CA VAL A 325 -16.98 -5.05 34.62
C VAL A 325 -17.66 -4.20 35.70
N ASP A 326 -17.01 -4.05 36.86
CA ASP A 326 -17.39 -3.10 37.90
C ASP A 326 -16.69 -1.75 37.66
N GLU A 327 -17.44 -0.81 37.08
CA GLU A 327 -16.94 0.55 36.82
C GLU A 327 -16.77 1.39 38.11
N SER A 328 -17.30 0.93 39.24
CA SER A 328 -17.17 1.66 40.52
C SER A 328 -15.81 1.47 41.20
N PHE A 329 -14.97 0.58 40.67
CA PHE A 329 -13.66 0.24 41.20
C PHE A 329 -12.56 0.43 40.15
N THR A 330 -11.45 1.06 40.54
CA THR A 330 -10.27 1.23 39.67
C THR A 330 -9.06 0.46 40.17
N ALA A 331 -8.11 0.15 39.29
CA ALA A 331 -6.85 -0.52 39.64
C ALA A 331 -5.99 0.23 40.68
N SER A 332 -6.24 1.53 40.90
CA SER A 332 -5.57 2.36 41.92
C SER A 332 -6.24 2.32 43.30
N ASP A 333 -7.47 1.80 43.40
CA ASP A 333 -8.19 1.76 44.66
C ASP A 333 -7.67 0.61 45.55
N CYS A 334 -7.60 0.85 46.86
CA CYS A 334 -7.27 -0.23 47.80
C CYS A 334 -8.33 -1.34 47.71
N SER A 335 -7.89 -2.60 47.69
CA SER A 335 -8.78 -3.77 47.61
C SER A 335 -9.98 -3.62 48.55
N PRO A 336 -11.22 -3.79 48.07
CA PRO A 336 -12.40 -3.59 48.90
C PRO A 336 -12.39 -4.57 50.08
N ALA A 337 -12.97 -4.15 51.22
CA ALA A 337 -12.97 -4.91 52.47
C ALA A 337 -13.54 -6.35 52.35
N ALA A 338 -14.35 -6.61 51.32
CA ALA A 338 -14.86 -7.94 51.00
C ALA A 338 -13.76 -8.96 50.58
N ALA A 339 -12.55 -8.50 50.26
CA ALA A 339 -11.40 -9.36 49.92
C ALA A 339 -10.58 -9.83 51.14
N GLN A 340 -10.94 -9.42 52.36
CA GLN A 340 -10.21 -9.79 53.58
C GLN A 340 -10.58 -11.21 54.04
N GLY A 341 -9.90 -12.20 53.45
CA GLY A 341 -9.97 -13.60 53.88
C GLY A 341 -9.51 -14.64 52.86
N GLY A 342 -9.17 -14.26 51.62
CA GLY A 342 -8.76 -15.17 50.54
C GLY A 342 -7.76 -14.57 49.55
N VAL A 343 -7.51 -15.26 48.43
CA VAL A 343 -6.67 -14.77 47.33
C VAL A 343 -7.25 -13.44 46.83
N CYS A 344 -6.47 -12.37 46.86
CA CYS A 344 -6.90 -11.07 46.35
C CYS A 344 -6.92 -11.11 44.82
N VAL A 345 -8.12 -11.13 44.22
CA VAL A 345 -8.32 -11.20 42.76
C VAL A 345 -7.55 -10.09 42.05
N LEU A 346 -7.56 -8.87 42.60
CA LEU A 346 -6.80 -7.74 42.07
C LEU A 346 -5.29 -8.04 42.00
N GLN A 347 -4.72 -8.62 43.06
CA GLN A 347 -3.31 -8.99 43.07
C GLN A 347 -3.02 -10.12 42.07
N SER A 348 -3.94 -11.07 41.90
CA SER A 348 -3.80 -12.13 40.90
C SER A 348 -3.82 -11.57 39.47
N VAL A 349 -4.69 -10.62 39.16
CA VAL A 349 -4.74 -9.95 37.85
C VAL A 349 -3.46 -9.13 37.62
N GLN A 350 -3.04 -8.32 38.59
CA GLN A 350 -1.80 -7.54 38.48
C GLN A 350 -0.56 -8.43 38.34
N ALA A 351 -0.49 -9.55 39.06
CA ALA A 351 0.61 -10.50 38.94
C ALA A 351 0.59 -11.24 37.58
N PHE A 352 -0.59 -11.53 37.04
CA PHE A 352 -0.75 -12.10 35.72
C PHE A 352 -0.27 -11.12 34.64
N ASP A 353 -0.74 -9.87 34.69
CA ASP A 353 -0.36 -8.81 33.74
C ASP A 353 1.15 -8.56 33.78
N ALA A 354 1.73 -8.41 34.98
CA ALA A 354 3.17 -8.19 35.15
C ALA A 354 4.00 -9.37 34.62
N ARG A 355 3.54 -10.61 34.80
CA ARG A 355 4.26 -11.79 34.30
C ARG A 355 4.21 -11.89 32.77
N LEU A 356 3.07 -11.54 32.17
CA LEU A 356 2.88 -11.64 30.72
C LEU A 356 3.20 -10.34 29.96
N GLY A 357 3.57 -9.28 30.68
CA GLY A 357 3.89 -7.98 30.09
C GLY A 357 2.67 -7.23 29.53
N TYR A 358 1.49 -7.47 30.09
CA TYR A 358 0.27 -6.77 29.71
C TYR A 358 0.09 -5.46 30.49
N GLU A 359 -0.56 -4.49 29.85
CA GLU A 359 -1.06 -3.29 30.53
C GLU A 359 -2.37 -3.63 31.25
N SER A 360 -2.41 -3.39 32.56
CA SER A 360 -3.61 -3.64 33.36
C SER A 360 -4.77 -2.73 32.93
N PHE A 361 -5.96 -3.31 32.82
CA PHE A 361 -7.16 -2.52 32.56
C PHE A 361 -7.50 -1.59 33.72
N LEU A 362 -8.11 -0.44 33.39
CA LEU A 362 -8.56 0.56 34.36
C LEU A 362 -9.50 -0.05 35.42
N HIS A 363 -10.41 -0.92 34.98
CA HIS A 363 -11.42 -1.60 35.82
C HIS A 363 -11.17 -3.12 35.81
N PRO A 364 -10.37 -3.65 36.75
CA PRO A 364 -9.93 -5.04 36.72
C PRO A 364 -10.89 -6.03 37.40
N LEU A 365 -11.94 -5.55 38.08
CA LEU A 365 -12.85 -6.39 38.86
C LEU A 365 -14.23 -6.50 38.19
N PRO A 366 -14.90 -7.66 38.30
CA PRO A 366 -16.27 -7.84 37.86
C PRO A 366 -17.31 -7.41 38.92
N LEU A 367 -18.54 -7.11 38.49
CA LEU A 367 -19.74 -6.83 39.30
C LEU A 367 -20.22 -8.03 40.12
N LEU A 368 -19.84 -9.24 39.71
CA LEU A 368 -20.20 -10.49 40.37
C LEU A 368 -18.97 -11.11 41.05
N PRO A 369 -19.10 -11.61 42.30
CA PRO A 369 -17.98 -12.13 43.08
C PRO A 369 -17.39 -13.45 42.57
#